data_AF-A0A1H8HL00-F1
#
_entry.id   AF-A0A1H8HL00-F1
#
_cell.length_a   1.000
_cell.length_b   1.000
_cell.length_c   1.000
_cell.angle_alpha   90.00
_cell.angle_beta   90.00
_cell.angle_gamma   90.00
#
_symmetry.space_group_name_H-M   'P 1'
#
loop_
_entity.id
_entity.type
_entity.pdbx_description
1 polymer ?
#
loop_
_entity_poly.entity_id
_entity_poly.type
_entity_poly.pdbx_seq_one_letter_code
_entity_poly.pdbx_strand_id
1 'polypeptide(L)'
;MKLSRLVPVLFCLAACSDSTQQGDQLKNMPAPELALIKRVEIADSVELVNDNPIKKGEALKYHKAAILKFVQDTLQGNVKQWLAVIETIKTRTLVNDDLDINVRLLIPRNNYLDEKVPEFNTIIFDAQIDSEDSVKNALKEMKDGDRVIVSGTFVRDVVNNIDFDNFIDLQEGFSSPAFKFNIQSITKRP
;
A
#
# COMPACT_ATOMS: atom_id res chain seq x y z
N MET A 1 63.22 -29.35 -21.95
CA MET A 1 62.72 -28.96 -20.61
C MET A 1 62.64 -27.44 -20.53
N LYS A 2 61.42 -26.89 -20.48
CA LYS A 2 60.97 -25.64 -19.82
C LYS A 2 59.54 -25.36 -20.33
N LEU A 3 58.56 -25.88 -19.61
CA LEU A 3 57.15 -25.54 -19.81
C LEU A 3 56.90 -24.16 -19.20
N SER A 4 56.57 -23.20 -20.06
CA SER A 4 56.10 -21.87 -19.66
C SER A 4 54.67 -21.98 -19.15
N ARG A 5 54.44 -21.45 -17.94
CA ARG A 5 53.17 -21.51 -17.22
C ARG A 5 52.12 -20.63 -17.90
N LEU A 6 51.04 -21.22 -18.42
CA LEU A 6 49.78 -20.50 -18.65
C LEU A 6 49.05 -20.40 -17.31
N VAL A 7 48.84 -19.18 -16.83
CA VAL A 7 47.92 -18.89 -15.72
C VAL A 7 46.52 -18.80 -16.31
N PRO A 8 45.55 -19.65 -15.92
CA PRO A 8 44.17 -19.43 -16.28
C PRO A 8 43.63 -18.31 -15.38
N VAL A 9 43.22 -17.20 -15.99
CA VAL A 9 42.39 -16.19 -15.35
C VAL A 9 41.05 -16.86 -15.06
N LEU A 10 40.85 -17.24 -13.79
CA LEU A 10 39.56 -17.64 -13.27
C LEU A 10 38.63 -16.41 -13.37
N PHE A 11 37.85 -16.32 -14.44
CA PHE A 11 36.66 -15.49 -14.48
C PHE A 11 35.65 -16.11 -13.52
N CYS A 12 35.75 -15.74 -12.24
CA CYS A 12 34.67 -15.92 -11.28
C CYS A 12 33.55 -14.98 -11.69
N LEU A 13 32.73 -15.40 -12.67
CA LEU A 13 31.36 -14.92 -12.80
C LEU A 13 30.61 -15.44 -11.57
N ALA A 14 30.80 -14.75 -10.44
CA ALA A 14 29.85 -14.79 -9.35
C ALA A 14 28.61 -14.05 -9.85
N ALA A 15 27.82 -14.73 -10.69
CA ALA A 15 26.40 -14.46 -10.73
C ALA A 15 25.88 -14.87 -9.34
N CYS A 16 25.89 -13.91 -8.40
CA CYS A 16 24.89 -13.94 -7.34
C CYS A 16 23.56 -13.89 -8.08
N SER A 17 22.96 -15.07 -8.31
CA SER A 17 21.54 -15.12 -8.57
C SER A 17 20.87 -14.58 -7.30
N ASP A 18 20.50 -13.31 -7.33
CA ASP A 18 19.51 -12.75 -6.40
C ASP A 18 18.19 -13.48 -6.67
N SER A 19 18.07 -14.69 -6.14
CA SER A 19 16.84 -15.49 -6.12
C SER A 19 15.86 -14.99 -5.06
N THR A 20 15.98 -13.73 -4.63
CA THR A 20 15.08 -13.10 -3.65
C THR A 20 13.86 -12.42 -4.27
N GLN A 21 13.70 -12.41 -5.60
CA GLN A 21 12.67 -11.55 -6.22
C GLN A 21 11.20 -12.02 -6.14
N GLN A 22 10.88 -13.15 -5.49
CA GLN A 22 9.48 -13.56 -5.26
C GLN A 22 9.21 -14.08 -3.84
N GLY A 23 10.08 -13.75 -2.87
CA GLY A 23 9.97 -14.22 -1.49
C GLY A 23 9.55 -13.14 -0.50
N ASP A 24 8.28 -13.18 -0.09
CA ASP A 24 7.76 -12.57 1.15
C ASP A 24 7.88 -11.03 1.24
N GLN A 25 7.14 -10.33 0.38
CA GLN A 25 7.16 -8.86 0.29
C GLN A 25 6.68 -8.18 1.58
N LEU A 26 5.89 -8.88 2.39
CA LEU A 26 5.42 -8.41 3.69
C LEU A 26 6.43 -8.64 4.83
N LYS A 27 7.50 -9.40 4.60
CA LYS A 27 8.47 -9.82 5.65
C LYS A 27 9.15 -8.66 6.39
N ASN A 28 9.30 -7.52 5.72
CA ASN A 28 9.93 -6.32 6.27
C ASN A 28 8.93 -5.23 6.66
N MET A 29 7.63 -5.51 6.59
CA MET A 29 6.61 -4.56 7.02
C MET A 29 6.60 -4.48 8.56
N PRO A 30 6.49 -3.28 9.15
CA PRO A 30 6.43 -3.21 10.59
C PRO A 30 5.16 -3.90 11.12
N ALA A 31 5.26 -4.48 12.32
CA ALA A 31 4.22 -5.36 12.87
C ALA A 31 2.82 -4.69 12.97
N PRO A 32 2.69 -3.40 13.32
CA PRO A 32 1.40 -2.72 13.35
C PRO A 32 0.71 -2.64 11.97
N GLU A 33 1.46 -2.33 10.92
CA GLU A 33 0.97 -2.25 9.54
C GLU A 33 0.52 -3.63 9.04
N LEU A 34 1.29 -4.69 9.31
CA LEU A 34 0.90 -6.08 9.02
C LEU A 34 -0.36 -6.50 9.80
N ALA A 35 -0.51 -6.04 11.04
CA ALA A 35 -1.68 -6.33 11.85
C ALA A 35 -2.95 -5.63 11.32
N LEU A 36 -2.83 -4.46 10.70
CA LEU A 36 -3.96 -3.82 10.01
C LEU A 36 -4.41 -4.64 8.81
N ILE A 37 -3.48 -5.11 7.97
CA ILE A 37 -3.79 -6.01 6.84
C ILE A 37 -4.61 -7.22 7.32
N LYS A 38 -4.12 -7.93 8.34
CA LYS A 38 -4.80 -9.10 8.90
C LYS A 38 -6.20 -8.80 9.45
N ARG A 39 -6.40 -7.62 10.04
CA ARG A 39 -7.72 -7.21 10.56
C ARG A 39 -8.72 -6.98 9.45
N VAL A 40 -8.28 -6.39 8.34
CA VAL A 40 -9.11 -6.21 7.16
C VAL A 40 -9.45 -7.56 6.53
N GLU A 41 -8.49 -8.48 6.42
CA GLU A 41 -8.73 -9.84 5.93
C GLU A 41 -9.76 -10.61 6.79
N ILE A 42 -9.67 -10.50 8.12
CA ILE A 42 -10.66 -11.10 9.03
C ILE A 42 -12.04 -10.48 8.82
N ALA A 43 -12.13 -9.15 8.68
CA ALA A 43 -13.39 -8.46 8.48
C ALA A 43 -14.08 -8.89 7.17
N ASP A 44 -13.30 -9.01 6.09
CA ASP A 44 -13.74 -9.48 4.78
C ASP A 44 -14.23 -10.94 4.84
N SER A 45 -13.46 -11.83 5.48
CA SER A 45 -13.88 -13.22 5.67
C SER A 45 -15.16 -13.38 6.47
N VAL A 46 -15.36 -12.58 7.54
CA VAL A 46 -16.57 -12.63 8.36
C VAL A 46 -17.79 -12.09 7.59
N GLU A 47 -17.60 -11.08 6.75
CA GLU A 47 -18.66 -10.54 5.89
C GLU A 47 -19.15 -11.60 4.88
N LEU A 48 -18.20 -12.31 4.24
CA LEU A 48 -18.49 -13.30 3.20
C LEU A 48 -19.25 -14.54 3.70
N VAL A 49 -19.05 -14.95 4.96
CA VAL A 49 -19.68 -16.17 5.51
C VAL A 49 -21.06 -15.93 6.13
N ASN A 50 -21.51 -14.68 6.24
CA ASN A 50 -22.79 -14.33 6.83
C ASN A 50 -23.88 -14.13 5.78
N ASP A 51 -24.65 -15.18 5.50
CA ASP A 51 -25.78 -15.12 4.54
C ASP A 51 -26.98 -14.32 5.05
N ASN A 52 -27.05 -14.08 6.37
CA ASN A 52 -28.14 -13.30 6.97
C ASN A 52 -27.84 -11.79 6.86
N PRO A 53 -28.68 -10.97 6.20
CA PRO A 53 -28.40 -9.55 5.99
C PRO A 53 -28.26 -8.73 7.28
N ILE A 54 -29.01 -9.08 8.34
CA ILE A 54 -28.93 -8.39 9.64
C ILE A 54 -27.57 -8.67 10.28
N LYS A 55 -27.17 -9.94 10.35
CA LYS A 55 -25.85 -10.33 10.90
C LYS A 55 -24.70 -9.74 10.10
N LYS A 56 -24.86 -9.68 8.77
CA LYS A 56 -23.91 -9.06 7.86
C LYS A 56 -23.72 -7.56 8.18
N GLY A 57 -24.83 -6.83 8.36
CA GLY A 57 -24.80 -5.43 8.76
C GLY A 57 -24.19 -5.19 10.16
N GLU A 58 -24.48 -6.06 11.13
CA GLU A 58 -23.88 -6.01 12.46
C GLU A 58 -22.37 -6.25 12.44
N ALA A 59 -21.92 -7.27 11.68
CA ALA A 59 -20.51 -7.57 11.49
C ALA A 59 -19.76 -6.40 10.82
N LEU A 60 -20.34 -5.82 9.76
CA LEU A 60 -19.80 -4.66 9.07
C LEU A 60 -19.58 -3.49 10.04
N LYS A 61 -20.59 -3.15 10.85
CA LYS A 61 -20.49 -2.06 11.82
C LYS A 61 -19.40 -2.34 12.87
N TYR A 62 -19.36 -3.54 13.40
CA TYR A 62 -18.38 -3.93 14.43
C TYR A 62 -16.94 -3.87 13.90
N HIS A 63 -16.66 -4.53 12.77
CA HIS A 63 -15.32 -4.59 12.21
C HIS A 63 -14.83 -3.23 11.71
N LYS A 64 -15.72 -2.38 11.17
CA LYS A 64 -15.39 -0.99 10.84
C LYS A 64 -14.91 -0.23 12.07
N ALA A 65 -15.65 -0.27 13.17
CA ALA A 65 -15.27 0.40 14.41
C ALA A 65 -13.92 -0.14 14.95
N ALA A 66 -13.71 -1.45 14.86
CA ALA A 66 -12.47 -2.09 15.30
C ALA A 66 -11.25 -1.69 14.46
N ILE A 67 -11.41 -1.59 13.13
CA ILE A 67 -10.35 -1.15 12.21
C ILE A 67 -10.00 0.32 12.47
N LEU A 68 -10.99 1.20 12.56
CA LEU A 68 -10.76 2.62 12.85
C LEU A 68 -10.07 2.83 14.20
N LYS A 69 -10.54 2.13 15.24
CA LYS A 69 -9.92 2.14 16.56
C LYS A 69 -8.47 1.64 16.50
N PHE A 70 -8.19 0.62 15.70
CA PHE A 70 -6.82 0.12 15.53
C PHE A 70 -5.91 1.16 14.86
N VAL A 71 -6.38 1.81 13.80
CA VAL A 71 -5.63 2.90 13.14
C VAL A 71 -5.36 4.03 14.12
N GLN A 72 -6.35 4.42 14.91
CA GLN A 72 -6.22 5.52 15.87
C GLN A 72 -5.33 5.17 17.07
N ASP A 73 -5.51 4.01 17.68
CA ASP A 73 -4.86 3.67 18.95
C ASP A 73 -3.49 3.01 18.74
N THR A 74 -3.34 2.20 17.70
CA THR A 74 -2.13 1.39 17.47
C THR A 74 -1.20 2.02 16.44
N LEU A 75 -1.73 2.44 15.29
CA LEU A 75 -0.94 3.17 14.29
C LEU A 75 -0.76 4.65 14.67
N GLN A 76 -1.56 5.15 15.63
CA GLN A 76 -1.57 6.57 16.02
C GLN A 76 -1.88 7.50 14.86
N GLY A 77 -2.58 6.98 13.84
CA GLY A 77 -2.81 7.70 12.58
C GLY A 77 -1.59 7.84 11.68
N ASN A 78 -0.49 7.12 11.93
CA ASN A 78 0.76 7.24 11.17
C ASN A 78 1.21 5.90 10.58
N VAL A 79 1.96 5.98 9.49
CA VAL A 79 2.56 4.86 8.78
C VAL A 79 4.01 5.20 8.50
N LYS A 80 4.93 4.32 8.89
CA LYS A 80 6.37 4.61 8.73
C LYS A 80 6.95 4.07 7.44
N GLN A 81 6.62 2.82 7.11
CA GLN A 81 7.12 2.13 5.93
C GLN A 81 6.07 1.12 5.49
N TRP A 82 5.32 1.46 4.45
CA TRP A 82 4.33 0.57 3.87
C TRP A 82 4.66 0.29 2.41
N LEU A 83 4.75 -0.99 2.07
CA LEU A 83 4.80 -1.42 0.69
C LEU A 83 3.45 -1.20 0.01
N ALA A 84 3.47 -0.49 -1.11
CA ALA A 84 2.32 -0.24 -1.95
C ALA A 84 2.65 -0.39 -3.43
N VAL A 85 1.61 -0.48 -4.25
CA VAL A 85 1.68 -0.39 -5.71
C VAL A 85 0.93 0.86 -6.13
N ILE A 86 1.52 1.66 -7.02
CA ILE A 86 0.82 2.80 -7.60
C ILE A 86 -0.26 2.27 -8.55
N GLU A 87 -1.53 2.55 -8.27
CA GLU A 87 -2.62 2.24 -9.19
C GLU A 87 -2.72 3.33 -10.26
N THR A 88 -2.86 4.58 -9.81
CA THR A 88 -2.98 5.74 -10.70
C THR A 88 -2.28 6.96 -10.13
N ILE A 89 -1.66 7.74 -11.02
CA ILE A 89 -1.24 9.13 -10.77
C ILE A 89 -2.07 10.03 -11.69
N LYS A 90 -3.04 10.75 -11.12
CA LYS A 90 -3.87 11.71 -11.85
C LYS A 90 -3.34 13.11 -11.59
N THR A 91 -3.05 13.84 -12.67
CA THR A 91 -2.62 15.23 -12.60
C THR A 91 -3.65 16.15 -13.25
N ARG A 92 -3.87 17.31 -12.63
CA ARG A 92 -4.71 18.38 -13.18
C ARG A 92 -3.95 19.69 -13.08
N THR A 93 -3.77 20.35 -14.22
CA THR A 93 -3.17 21.68 -14.25
C THR A 93 -4.10 22.70 -13.60
N LEU A 94 -3.56 23.44 -12.64
CA LEU A 94 -4.18 24.57 -11.97
C LEU A 94 -3.73 25.89 -12.63
N VAL A 95 -4.20 27.02 -12.08
CA VAL A 95 -3.75 28.35 -12.51
C VAL A 95 -2.26 28.52 -12.16
N ASN A 96 -1.49 29.17 -13.03
CA ASN A 96 -0.04 29.40 -12.90
C ASN A 96 0.85 28.15 -13.04
N ASP A 97 0.43 27.18 -13.87
CA ASP A 97 1.19 25.95 -14.16
C ASP A 97 1.46 25.05 -12.94
N ASP A 98 0.76 25.26 -11.82
CA ASP A 98 0.76 24.31 -10.70
C ASP A 98 -0.04 23.06 -11.06
N LEU A 99 0.27 21.95 -10.39
CA LEU A 99 -0.38 20.66 -10.60
C LEU A 99 -1.07 20.22 -9.30
N ASP A 100 -2.36 19.97 -9.40
CA ASP A 100 -3.10 19.14 -8.44
C ASP A 100 -2.83 17.68 -8.80
N ILE A 101 -2.28 16.92 -7.84
CA ILE A 101 -1.85 15.54 -8.05
C ILE A 101 -2.62 14.65 -7.08
N ASN A 102 -3.31 13.67 -7.62
CA ASN A 102 -4.00 12.64 -6.86
C ASN A 102 -3.34 11.29 -7.14
N VAL A 103 -2.89 10.62 -6.09
CA VAL A 103 -2.23 9.32 -6.16
C VAL A 103 -3.09 8.29 -5.46
N ARG A 104 -3.39 7.20 -6.15
CA ARG A 104 -4.07 6.05 -5.57
C ARG A 104 -3.09 4.90 -5.42
N LEU A 105 -2.96 4.39 -4.21
CA LEU A 105 -2.02 3.34 -3.85
C LEU A 105 -2.78 2.09 -3.41
N LEU A 106 -2.38 0.93 -3.94
CA LEU A 106 -2.87 -0.37 -3.49
C LEU A 106 -1.90 -0.98 -2.51
N ILE A 107 -2.42 -1.38 -1.37
CA ILE A 107 -1.70 -2.11 -0.34
C ILE A 107 -2.00 -3.60 -0.53
N PRO A 108 -0.99 -4.41 -0.91
CA PRO A 108 -1.16 -5.85 -1.05
C PRO A 108 -1.52 -6.47 0.30
N ARG A 109 -2.52 -7.35 0.32
CA ARG A 109 -2.89 -8.11 1.53
C ARG A 109 -2.11 -9.42 1.66
N ASN A 110 -1.65 -9.98 0.54
CA ASN A 110 -0.93 -11.24 0.50
C ASN A 110 0.45 -11.08 -0.18
N ASN A 111 1.27 -12.13 -0.08
CA ASN A 111 2.58 -12.19 -0.72
C ASN A 111 2.53 -12.49 -2.23
N TYR A 112 1.35 -12.78 -2.77
CA TYR A 112 1.15 -13.18 -4.16
C TYR A 112 0.72 -11.97 -4.97
N LEU A 113 1.70 -11.22 -5.47
CA LEU A 113 1.48 -10.32 -6.60
C LEU A 113 1.87 -11.06 -7.89
N ASP A 114 1.25 -12.21 -8.13
CA ASP A 114 1.12 -12.72 -9.48
C ASP A 114 -0.16 -12.09 -10.03
N GLU A 115 0.00 -11.36 -11.13
CA GLU A 115 -1.03 -10.59 -11.86
C GLU A 115 -1.16 -9.10 -11.53
N LYS A 116 -1.50 -8.37 -12.60
CA LYS A 116 -1.75 -6.94 -12.68
C LYS A 116 -2.60 -6.47 -11.50
N VAL A 117 -2.19 -5.37 -10.87
CA VAL A 117 -3.00 -4.44 -10.05
C VAL A 117 -4.24 -5.10 -9.43
N PRO A 118 -4.19 -5.56 -8.17
CA PRO A 118 -5.34 -6.27 -7.60
C PRO A 118 -6.55 -5.33 -7.48
N GLU A 119 -7.49 -5.46 -8.41
CA GLU A 119 -8.73 -4.66 -8.51
C GLU A 119 -9.65 -4.86 -7.28
N PHE A 120 -9.50 -6.00 -6.59
CA PHE A 120 -10.26 -6.37 -5.40
C PHE A 120 -9.33 -6.87 -4.30
N ASN A 121 -9.78 -6.85 -3.04
CA ASN A 121 -9.07 -7.41 -1.89
C ASN A 121 -7.75 -6.70 -1.56
N THR A 122 -7.74 -5.37 -1.66
CA THR A 122 -6.60 -4.52 -1.30
C THR A 122 -7.01 -3.47 -0.29
N ILE A 123 -6.09 -2.89 0.47
CA ILE A 123 -6.36 -1.63 1.16
C ILE A 123 -5.98 -0.52 0.19
N ILE A 124 -6.80 0.52 0.06
CA ILE A 124 -6.53 1.65 -0.83
C ILE A 124 -6.10 2.85 0.02
N PHE A 125 -5.03 3.52 -0.38
CA PHE A 125 -4.74 4.88 0.08
C PHE A 125 -4.98 5.87 -1.07
N ASP A 126 -5.91 6.79 -0.84
CA ASP A 126 -6.17 7.92 -1.71
C ASP A 126 -5.46 9.14 -1.13
N ALA A 127 -4.47 9.64 -1.87
CA ALA A 127 -3.65 10.76 -1.45
C ALA A 127 -3.79 11.93 -2.40
N GLN A 128 -4.22 13.07 -1.87
CA GLN A 128 -4.05 14.36 -2.53
C GLN A 128 -2.69 14.92 -2.13
N ILE A 129 -1.86 15.23 -3.12
CA ILE A 129 -0.50 15.73 -2.89
C ILE A 129 -0.56 17.25 -2.89
N ASP A 130 -0.54 17.80 -1.68
CA ASP A 130 -0.31 19.22 -1.47
C ASP A 130 1.09 19.62 -1.99
N SER A 131 1.34 20.92 -2.10
CA SER A 131 2.50 21.50 -2.81
C SER A 131 3.89 21.20 -2.24
N GLU A 132 4.09 20.15 -1.44
CA GLU A 132 5.41 19.74 -0.98
C GLU A 132 6.27 19.21 -2.15
N ASP A 133 7.38 19.92 -2.41
CA ASP A 133 8.28 19.65 -3.53
C ASP A 133 8.86 18.23 -3.51
N SER A 134 9.05 17.62 -2.33
CA SER A 134 9.75 16.33 -2.19
C SER A 134 8.95 15.17 -2.78
N VAL A 135 7.68 15.03 -2.41
CA VAL A 135 6.78 13.97 -2.90
C VAL A 135 6.46 14.21 -4.37
N LYS A 136 6.16 15.46 -4.76
CA LYS A 136 5.93 15.83 -6.18
C LYS A 136 7.14 15.46 -7.05
N ASN A 137 8.37 15.74 -6.61
CA ASN A 137 9.57 15.39 -7.36
C ASN A 137 9.81 13.89 -7.44
N ALA A 138 9.56 13.14 -6.37
CA ALA A 138 9.67 11.69 -6.39
C ALA A 138 8.70 11.06 -7.39
N LEU A 139 7.46 11.55 -7.46
CA LEU A 139 6.42 11.03 -8.35
C LEU A 139 6.72 11.23 -9.84
N LYS A 140 7.59 12.20 -10.23
CA LYS A 140 7.97 12.43 -11.63
C LYS A 140 8.67 11.23 -12.27
N GLU A 141 9.35 10.41 -11.47
CA GLU A 141 10.10 9.23 -11.91
C GLU A 141 9.30 7.93 -11.78
N MET A 142 8.01 8.04 -11.43
CA MET A 142 7.12 6.92 -11.12
C MET A 142 5.99 6.81 -12.14
N LYS A 143 5.42 5.62 -12.27
CA LYS A 143 4.27 5.32 -13.13
C LYS A 143 3.36 4.28 -12.50
N ASP A 144 2.17 4.15 -13.05
CA ASP A 144 1.21 3.11 -12.70
C ASP A 144 1.88 1.72 -12.75
N GLY A 145 1.63 0.91 -11.73
CA GLY A 145 2.22 -0.40 -11.51
C GLY A 145 3.57 -0.39 -10.78
N ASP A 146 4.20 0.76 -10.56
CA ASP A 146 5.45 0.82 -9.78
C ASP A 146 5.20 0.43 -8.32
N ARG A 147 6.12 -0.38 -7.78
CA ARG A 147 6.16 -0.71 -6.35
C ARG A 147 6.87 0.39 -5.60
N VAL A 148 6.31 0.79 -4.47
CA VAL A 148 6.83 1.89 -3.65
C VAL A 148 6.82 1.54 -2.17
N ILE A 149 7.72 2.15 -1.41
CA ILE A 149 7.60 2.28 0.04
C ILE A 149 7.07 3.68 0.33
N VAL A 150 5.98 3.76 1.09
CA VAL A 150 5.37 5.02 1.51
C VAL A 150 5.42 5.20 3.02
N SER A 151 5.53 6.45 3.44
CA SER A 151 5.27 6.90 4.79
C SER A 151 4.26 8.04 4.77
N GLY A 152 3.53 8.23 5.86
CA GLY A 152 2.52 9.27 5.91
C GLY A 152 1.57 9.14 7.07
N THR A 153 0.47 9.87 6.95
CA THR A 153 -0.55 9.95 7.99
C THR A 153 -1.93 9.78 7.41
N PHE A 154 -2.80 9.11 8.15
CA PHE A 154 -4.21 9.05 7.81
C PHE A 154 -4.86 10.42 8.03
N VAL A 155 -5.62 10.89 7.04
CA VAL A 155 -6.37 12.15 7.16
C VAL A 155 -7.43 12.00 8.23
N ARG A 156 -7.73 13.09 8.93
CA ARG A 156 -8.76 13.14 9.97
C ARG A 156 -9.86 14.11 9.59
N ASP A 157 -11.10 13.75 9.89
CA ASP A 157 -12.27 14.60 9.74
C ASP A 157 -12.30 15.71 10.83
N VAL A 158 -13.32 16.57 10.74
CA VAL A 158 -13.52 17.70 11.66
C VAL A 158 -13.79 17.30 13.12
N VAL A 159 -14.15 16.04 13.37
CA VAL A 159 -14.34 15.48 14.72
C VAL A 159 -13.18 14.55 15.13
N ASN A 160 -12.05 14.63 14.42
CA ASN A 160 -10.80 13.92 14.68
C ASN A 160 -10.89 12.39 14.51
N ASN A 161 -11.88 11.89 13.78
CA ASN A 161 -11.91 10.51 13.31
C ASN A 161 -11.09 10.37 12.03
N ILE A 162 -10.58 9.17 11.76
CA ILE A 162 -9.88 8.88 10.51
C ILE A 162 -10.87 9.00 9.34
N ASP A 163 -10.53 9.86 8.36
CA ASP A 163 -11.33 10.08 7.16
C ASP A 163 -11.16 8.89 6.22
N PHE A 164 -12.31 8.31 5.87
CA PHE A 164 -12.43 6.96 5.38
C PHE A 164 -13.54 6.90 4.31
N ASP A 165 -13.15 6.94 3.04
CA ASP A 165 -14.02 7.02 1.87
C ASP A 165 -14.26 5.63 1.28
N ASN A 166 -14.97 4.74 1.98
CA ASN A 166 -15.69 3.62 1.34
C ASN A 166 -16.42 2.75 2.35
N PHE A 167 -17.64 3.10 2.77
CA PHE A 167 -18.59 2.12 3.35
C PHE A 167 -20.05 2.60 3.32
N ILE A 168 -20.42 3.61 2.52
CA ILE A 168 -21.84 3.97 2.40
C ILE A 168 -22.58 3.01 1.46
N ASP A 169 -21.85 2.32 0.58
CA ASP A 169 -22.43 1.20 -0.17
C ASP A 169 -22.35 -0.10 0.64
N LEU A 170 -23.50 -0.51 1.19
CA LEU A 170 -23.66 -1.80 1.88
C LEU A 170 -23.36 -3.00 0.96
N GLN A 171 -23.21 -2.78 -0.35
CA GLN A 171 -22.90 -3.84 -1.31
C GLN A 171 -21.41 -4.14 -1.47
N GLU A 172 -20.51 -3.22 -1.11
CA GLU A 172 -19.07 -3.37 -1.42
C GLU A 172 -18.21 -3.99 -0.29
N GLY A 173 -18.77 -4.22 0.91
CA GLY A 173 -18.11 -5.00 1.97
C GLY A 173 -16.71 -4.49 2.36
N PHE A 174 -15.85 -5.36 2.90
CA PHE A 174 -14.45 -5.05 3.27
C PHE A 174 -13.42 -5.41 2.18
N SER A 175 -13.88 -5.61 0.95
CA SER A 175 -13.02 -6.07 -0.13
C SER A 175 -12.00 -5.00 -0.54
N SER A 176 -12.36 -3.71 -0.51
CA SER A 176 -11.42 -2.62 -0.84
C SER A 176 -11.61 -1.35 0.00
N PRO A 177 -11.31 -1.37 1.32
CA PRO A 177 -11.38 -0.21 2.19
C PRO A 177 -10.41 0.87 1.71
N ALA A 178 -10.92 2.09 1.51
CA ALA A 178 -10.13 3.24 1.10
C ALA A 178 -9.97 4.26 2.24
N PHE A 179 -8.72 4.64 2.50
CA PHE A 179 -8.35 5.65 3.47
C PHE A 179 -7.84 6.89 2.75
N LYS A 180 -8.27 8.07 3.20
CA LYS A 180 -7.58 9.30 2.82
C LYS A 180 -6.25 9.37 3.54
N PHE A 181 -5.20 9.72 2.80
CA PHE A 181 -3.84 9.60 3.28
C PHE A 181 -2.96 10.76 2.81
N ASN A 182 -2.20 11.34 3.75
CA ASN A 182 -1.19 12.34 3.46
C ASN A 182 0.16 11.64 3.34
N ILE A 183 0.69 11.56 2.12
CA ILE A 183 2.02 10.98 1.87
C ILE A 183 3.09 11.97 2.34
N GLN A 184 3.94 11.53 3.27
CA GLN A 184 5.11 12.28 3.73
C GLN A 184 6.37 11.89 2.95
N SER A 185 6.47 10.63 2.54
CA SER A 185 7.54 10.19 1.65
C SER A 185 7.08 9.02 0.79
N ILE A 186 7.64 8.95 -0.41
CA ILE A 186 7.43 7.86 -1.35
C ILE A 186 8.75 7.53 -2.03
N THR A 187 9.09 6.25 -2.12
CA THR A 187 10.34 5.79 -2.75
C THR A 187 10.09 4.56 -3.58
N LYS A 188 10.50 4.60 -4.84
CA LYS A 188 10.37 3.49 -5.78
C LYS A 188 11.25 2.32 -5.33
N ARG A 189 10.69 1.10 -5.38
CA ARG A 189 11.47 -0.13 -5.24
C ARG A 189 11.92 -0.62 -6.63
N PRO A 190 13.12 -1.21 -6.72
CA PRO A 190 13.57 -1.91 -7.93
C PRO A 190 12.63 -3.05 -8.35
#